data_AF-A0A6I9NHC2-F1
#
_entry.id   AF-A0A6I9NHC2-F1
#
_cell.length_a   1.000
_cell.length_b   1.000
_cell.length_c   1.000
_cell.angle_alpha   90.00
_cell.angle_beta   90.00
_cell.angle_gamma   90.00
#
_symmetry.space_group_name_H-M   'P 1'
#
loop_
_entity.id
_entity.type
_entity.pdbx_description
1 polymer ?
#
loop_
_entity_poly.entity_id
_entity_poly.type
_entity_poly.pdbx_seq_one_letter_code
_entity_poly.pdbx_strand_id
1 'polypeptide(L)'
;FLCSYDLGMESRDATDDRITVEAAEAVQRYSVGIKCATITPDENRVEEFKLKQMWRSPNGTIRNILGGTVFREPILCKNIPRLVPGWTKPIVIGRHAHGDQ
;
A
#
# COMPACT_ATOMS: atom_id res chain seq x y z
N PHE A 1 10.48 -19.64 -4.95
CA PHE A 1 10.14 -19.58 -3.52
C PHE A 1 9.50 -18.22 -3.25
N LEU A 2 8.29 -18.17 -2.69
CA LEU A 2 7.61 -16.91 -2.38
C LEU A 2 7.93 -16.53 -0.92
N CYS A 3 8.44 -15.32 -0.68
CA CYS A 3 8.57 -14.79 0.67
C CYS A 3 7.22 -14.15 1.05
N SER A 4 6.48 -14.80 1.95
CA SER A 4 5.13 -14.37 2.34
C SER A 4 5.16 -13.62 3.67
N TYR A 5 4.53 -12.45 3.70
CA TYR A 5 4.39 -11.61 4.89
C TYR A 5 2.91 -11.25 5.07
N ASP A 6 2.34 -11.57 6.23
CA ASP A 6 0.95 -11.24 6.54
C ASP A 6 0.85 -9.81 7.11
N LEU A 7 0.39 -8.89 6.26
CA LEU A 7 0.15 -7.49 6.64
C LEU A 7 -1.29 -7.23 7.09
N GLY A 8 -2.03 -8.29 7.45
CA GLY A 8 -3.32 -8.21 8.12
C GLY A 8 -3.24 -7.47 9.46
N MET A 9 -4.35 -6.88 9.90
CA MET A 9 -4.35 -6.00 11.08
C MET A 9 -3.88 -6.72 12.35
N GLU A 10 -4.36 -7.95 12.59
CA GLU A 10 -3.98 -8.75 13.76
C GLU A 10 -2.49 -9.12 13.77
N SER A 11 -1.95 -9.55 12.63
CA SER A 11 -0.52 -9.88 12.48
C SER A 11 0.38 -8.66 12.67
N ARG A 12 -0.07 -7.50 12.19
CA ARG A 12 0.62 -6.24 12.44
C ARG A 12 0.58 -5.85 13.91
N ASP A 13 -0.57 -5.92 14.55
CA ASP A 13 -0.70 -5.60 15.97
C ASP A 13 0.10 -6.57 16.86
N ALA A 14 0.06 -7.86 16.56
CA ALA A 14 0.81 -8.90 17.27
C ALA A 14 2.34 -8.69 17.20
N THR A 15 2.84 -8.14 16.08
CA THR A 15 4.29 -7.93 15.84
C THR A 15 4.75 -6.50 16.08
N ASP A 16 3.92 -5.67 16.70
CA ASP A 16 4.17 -4.23 16.89
C ASP A 16 4.55 -3.51 15.58
N ASP A 17 3.88 -3.93 14.49
CA ASP A 17 4.06 -3.54 13.09
C ASP A 17 5.44 -3.85 12.50
N ARG A 18 6.26 -4.68 13.17
CA ARG A 18 7.58 -5.11 12.66
C ARG A 18 7.46 -5.89 11.35
N ILE A 19 6.41 -6.68 11.17
CA ILE A 19 6.18 -7.45 9.93
C ILE A 19 6.07 -6.57 8.68
N THR A 20 5.58 -5.33 8.82
CA THR A 20 5.51 -4.35 7.73
C THR A 20 6.90 -3.87 7.31
N VAL A 21 7.81 -3.68 8.26
CA VAL A 21 9.20 -3.28 8.01
C VAL A 21 9.96 -4.43 7.36
N GLU A 22 9.81 -5.65 7.88
CA GLU A 22 10.45 -6.85 7.33
C GLU A 22 10.00 -7.14 5.89
N ALA A 23 8.70 -6.93 5.59
CA ALA A 23 8.20 -7.02 4.23
C ALA A 23 8.85 -5.99 3.29
N ALA A 24 9.07 -4.77 3.76
CA ALA A 24 9.75 -3.73 2.98
C ALA A 24 11.23 -4.07 2.74
N GLU A 25 11.95 -4.51 3.77
CA GLU A 25 13.35 -4.96 3.69
C GLU A 25 13.50 -6.15 2.71
N ALA A 26 12.53 -7.07 2.70
CA ALA A 26 12.49 -8.18 1.76
C ALA A 26 12.33 -7.72 0.31
N VAL A 27 11.45 -6.75 0.05
CA VAL A 27 11.32 -6.16 -1.29
C VAL A 27 12.61 -5.42 -1.69
N GLN A 28 13.28 -4.74 -0.75
CA GLN A 28 14.57 -4.13 -1.01
C GLN A 28 15.63 -5.16 -1.44
N ARG A 29 15.64 -6.33 -0.77
CA ARG A 29 16.56 -7.44 -1.07
C ARG A 29 16.24 -8.17 -2.38
N TYR A 30 14.97 -8.40 -2.68
CA TYR A 30 14.50 -9.23 -3.80
C TYR A 30 13.91 -8.44 -4.97
N SER A 31 13.94 -7.11 -4.88
CA SER A 31 13.54 -6.10 -5.89
C SER A 31 12.05 -6.03 -6.26
N VAL A 32 11.29 -7.13 -6.13
CA VAL A 32 9.89 -7.19 -6.57
C VAL A 32 8.99 -7.64 -5.42
N GLY A 33 7.89 -6.92 -5.22
CA GLY A 33 6.85 -7.27 -4.27
C GLY A 33 5.45 -7.10 -4.85
N ILE A 34 4.53 -7.96 -4.42
CA ILE A 34 3.08 -7.82 -4.65
C ILE A 34 2.40 -7.67 -3.31
N LYS A 35 1.47 -6.73 -3.20
CA LYS A 35 0.83 -6.38 -1.93
C LYS A 35 -0.68 -6.29 -2.09
N CYS A 36 -1.40 -6.95 -1.18
CA CYS A 36 -2.84 -6.79 -1.01
C CYS A 36 -3.18 -5.45 -0.33
N ALA A 37 -4.42 -4.97 -0.52
CA ALA A 37 -4.93 -3.82 0.22
C ALA A 37 -4.93 -4.10 1.73
N THR A 38 -4.62 -3.09 2.54
CA THR A 38 -4.49 -3.21 4.00
C THR A 38 -5.18 -2.04 4.68
N ILE A 39 -5.72 -2.29 5.88
CA ILE A 39 -6.37 -1.27 6.70
C ILE A 39 -5.30 -0.33 7.29
N THR A 40 -5.56 0.97 7.24
CA THR A 40 -4.90 1.96 8.11
C THR A 40 -5.93 2.29 9.19
N PRO A 41 -5.68 1.96 10.47
CA PRO A 41 -6.69 2.09 11.49
C PRO A 41 -6.95 3.57 11.82
N ASP A 42 -8.22 3.91 11.99
CA ASP A 42 -8.70 5.11 12.68
C ASP A 42 -9.14 4.74 14.11
N GLU A 43 -9.71 5.67 14.88
CA GLU A 43 -10.16 5.41 16.24
C GLU A 43 -11.17 4.25 16.31
N ASN A 44 -12.12 4.20 15.35
CA ASN A 44 -13.13 3.14 15.30
C ASN A 44 -12.50 1.77 15.05
N ARG A 45 -11.50 1.69 14.16
CA ARG A 45 -10.78 0.44 13.89
C ARG A 45 -9.92 0.00 15.07
N VAL A 46 -9.37 0.93 15.85
CA VAL A 46 -8.66 0.60 17.10
C VAL A 46 -9.61 -0.08 18.08
N GLU A 47 -10.83 0.44 18.26
CA GLU A 47 -11.84 -0.17 19.13
C GLU A 47 -12.36 -1.51 18.58
N GLU A 48 -12.70 -1.58 17.29
CA GLU A 48 -13.25 -2.77 16.63
C GLU A 48 -12.30 -3.97 16.73
N PHE A 49 -11.01 -3.75 16.46
CA PHE A 49 -10.00 -4.80 16.46
C PHE A 49 -9.24 -4.91 17.79
N LYS A 50 -9.57 -4.06 18.80
CA LYS A 50 -8.89 -4.00 20.10
C LYS A 50 -7.37 -3.85 19.97
N LEU A 51 -6.95 -2.93 19.11
CA LEU A 51 -5.53 -2.73 18.78
C LEU A 51 -4.78 -2.11 19.95
N LYS A 52 -3.48 -2.44 20.07
CA LYS A 52 -2.58 -1.81 21.04
C LYS A 52 -2.48 -0.30 20.84
N GLN A 53 -2.48 0.14 19.58
CA GLN A 53 -2.43 1.55 19.19
C GLN A 53 -2.90 1.76 17.74
N MET A 54 -3.04 3.03 17.36
CA MET A 54 -3.29 3.43 15.98
C MET A 54 -2.01 3.29 15.14
N TRP A 55 -1.82 2.11 14.54
CA TRP A 55 -0.67 1.82 13.68
C TRP A 55 -0.62 2.70 12.43
N ARG A 56 0.59 3.04 11.97
CA ARG A 56 0.78 3.81 10.72
C ARG A 56 0.31 3.03 9.50
N SER A 57 0.09 3.71 8.37
CA SER A 57 -0.29 3.03 7.13
C SER A 57 0.84 2.11 6.63
N PRO A 58 0.59 0.81 6.34
CA PRO A 58 1.60 -0.07 5.74
C PRO A 58 2.16 0.47 4.44
N ASN A 59 1.29 1.08 3.63
CA ASN A 59 1.69 1.71 2.38
C ASN A 59 2.64 2.88 2.64
N GLY A 60 2.41 3.68 3.69
CA GLY A 60 3.32 4.75 4.11
C GLY A 60 4.67 4.23 4.55
N THR A 61 4.68 3.24 5.45
CA THR A 61 5.90 2.60 5.96
C THR A 61 6.76 2.02 4.84
N ILE A 62 6.16 1.19 3.96
CA ILE A 62 6.87 0.58 2.83
C ILE A 62 7.44 1.65 1.88
N ARG A 63 6.65 2.68 1.54
CA ARG A 63 7.12 3.77 0.65
C ARG A 63 8.26 4.59 1.25
N ASN A 64 8.23 4.83 2.56
CA ASN A 64 9.31 5.56 3.23
C ASN A 64 10.62 4.76 3.26
N ILE A 65 10.54 3.43 3.36
CA ILE A 65 11.70 2.54 3.36
C ILE A 65 12.26 2.35 1.94
N LEU A 66 11.40 2.08 0.96
CA LEU A 66 11.82 1.80 -0.42
C LEU A 66 12.12 3.08 -1.23
N GLY A 67 11.50 4.20 -0.86
CA GLY A 67 11.50 5.42 -1.66
C GLY A 67 10.73 5.30 -2.97
N GLY A 68 10.81 6.34 -3.80
CA GLY A 68 10.35 6.34 -5.19
C GLY A 68 9.03 7.05 -5.47
N THR A 69 8.46 6.72 -6.63
CA THR A 69 7.25 7.35 -7.19
C THR A 69 6.19 6.29 -7.41
N VAL A 70 4.95 6.57 -6.98
CA VAL A 70 3.81 5.69 -7.26
C VAL A 70 3.22 6.07 -8.60
N PHE A 71 3.20 5.13 -9.55
CA PHE A 71 2.51 5.30 -10.83
C PHE A 71 1.13 4.66 -10.76
N ARG A 72 0.11 5.40 -11.20
CA ARG A 72 -1.26 4.90 -11.33
C ARG A 72 -1.70 4.99 -12.78
N GLU A 73 -2.09 3.86 -13.34
CA GLU A 73 -2.58 3.75 -14.70
C GLU A 73 -3.98 3.12 -14.70
N PRO A 74 -4.95 3.67 -15.48
CA PRO A 74 -6.26 3.05 -15.63
C PRO A 74 -6.21 1.81 -16.51
N ILE A 75 -6.94 0.76 -16.12
CA ILE A 75 -7.21 -0.39 -16.99
C ILE A 75 -8.37 0.01 -17.93
N LEU A 76 -8.09 0.11 -19.23
CA LEU A 76 -9.10 0.50 -20.22
C LEU A 76 -9.87 -0.71 -20.76
N CYS A 77 -11.19 -0.69 -20.61
CA CYS A 77 -12.08 -1.72 -21.14
C CYS A 77 -12.85 -1.18 -22.35
N LYS A 78 -12.85 -1.92 -23.46
CA LYS A 78 -13.51 -1.50 -24.72
C LYS A 78 -15.02 -1.22 -24.56
N ASN A 79 -15.66 -1.94 -23.64
CA ASN A 79 -17.10 -1.89 -23.39
C ASN A 79 -17.50 -0.94 -22.24
N ILE A 80 -16.55 -0.23 -21.63
CA ILE A 80 -16.85 0.72 -20.55
C ILE A 80 -16.66 2.15 -21.10
N PRO A 81 -17.72 2.97 -21.19
CA PRO A 81 -17.62 4.33 -21.68
C PRO A 81 -16.82 5.21 -20.71
N ARG A 82 -16.14 6.22 -21.26
CA ARG A 82 -15.31 7.15 -20.49
C ARG A 82 -16.09 8.42 -20.20
N LEU A 83 -15.95 8.94 -18.97
CA LEU A 83 -16.67 10.14 -18.53
C LEU A 83 -16.16 11.42 -19.20
N VAL A 84 -14.85 11.51 -19.47
CA VAL A 84 -14.24 12.69 -20.11
C VAL A 84 -14.12 12.46 -21.62
N PRO A 85 -14.84 13.23 -22.45
CA PRO A 85 -14.74 13.11 -23.90
C PRO A 85 -13.31 13.38 -24.39
N GLY A 86 -12.88 12.65 -25.42
CA GLY A 86 -11.55 12.81 -26.03
C GLY A 86 -10.40 12.06 -25.35
N TRP A 87 -10.59 11.51 -24.15
CA TRP A 87 -9.59 10.68 -23.47
C TRP A 87 -9.49 9.29 -24.10
N THR A 88 -8.77 9.19 -25.23
CA THR A 88 -8.67 7.94 -26.01
C THR A 88 -7.55 7.01 -25.54
N LYS A 89 -6.53 7.55 -24.86
CA LYS A 89 -5.35 6.84 -24.36
C LYS A 89 -5.29 6.88 -22.82
N PRO A 90 -4.59 5.94 -22.15
CA PRO A 90 -4.37 6.00 -20.71
C PRO A 90 -3.66 7.30 -20.30
N ILE A 91 -4.04 7.84 -19.14
CA ILE A 91 -3.33 8.93 -18.48
C ILE A 91 -2.71 8.34 -17.22
N VAL A 92 -1.38 8.39 -17.13
CA VAL A 92 -0.63 7.87 -15.99
C VAL A 92 -0.33 9.01 -15.02
N ILE A 93 -0.65 8.80 -13.74
CA ILE A 93 -0.35 9.76 -12.68
C ILE A 93 0.87 9.26 -11.91
N GLY A 94 1.98 9.99 -12.00
CA GLY A 94 3.16 9.81 -11.16
C GLY A 94 3.04 10.65 -9.90
N ARG A 95 2.88 10.01 -8.74
CA ARG A 95 2.86 10.69 -7.43
C ARG A 95 4.20 10.51 -6.74
N HIS A 96 4.89 11.61 -6.47
CA HIS A 96 6.05 11.60 -5.58
C HIS A 96 5.61 11.09 -4.20
N ALA A 97 6.28 10.03 -3.73
CA ALA A 97 5.79 9.23 -2.61
C ALA A 97 6.49 9.55 -1.27
N HIS A 98 7.28 10.62 -1.24
CA HIS A 98 8.16 11.00 -0.14
C HIS A 98 7.98 12.48 0.24
N GLY A 99 8.16 12.81 1.52
CA GLY A 99 8.42 14.18 1.98
C GLY A 99 7.22 15.03 2.41
N ASP A 100 6.02 14.81 1.86
CA ASP A 100 4.89 15.72 2.07
C ASP A 100 3.76 15.09 2.92
N GLN A 101 3.12 15.91 3.76
CA GLN A 101 2.08 15.58 4.76
C GLN A 101 0.84 14.89 4.19
#